data_AF-A0A087UFF5-F1
#
_entry.id   AF-A0A087UFF5-F1
#
_cell.length_a   1.000
_cell.length_b   1.000
_cell.length_c   1.000
_cell.angle_alpha   90.00
_cell.angle_beta   90.00
_cell.angle_gamma   90.00
#
_symmetry.space_group_name_H-M   'P 1'
#
loop_
_entity.id
_entity.type
_entity.pdbx_description
1 polymer ?
#
loop_
_entity_poly.entity_id
_entity_poly.type
_entity_poly.pdbx_seq_one_letter_code
_entity_poly.pdbx_strand_id
1 'polypeptide(L)'
;MAQTSDSFLLNGMKLRTIRMRKVMEGVSLSKTVRDLEYAIQVLYDPFSRDTYSFFRGNRIVVSPAFLQAGPITPRLPRFLTLSTYGSAIGHQLTHGFDLFAVDGRTKTNWTIWQPYVLDNARRKAQCFLENFQYEGPAHLEEAIRTTTLNEDLCDSQGISLAFKAYLKYLADHGDDDRLPGLPLTNEELFFVSYAQQFCEIISSHETSHHSAGRRRVNLVLKNFPYFSEAFGCSYDKPMNFSKCKNLWI
;
A
#
# COMPACT_ATOMS: atom_id res chain seq x y z
N MET A 1 -35.82 34.68 3.45
CA MET A 1 -35.35 33.51 4.20
C MET A 1 -35.51 32.29 3.30
N ALA A 2 -34.41 31.68 2.86
CA ALA A 2 -34.48 30.50 2.02
C ALA A 2 -34.96 29.32 2.88
N GLN A 3 -36.13 28.76 2.54
CA GLN A 3 -36.60 27.49 3.11
C GLN A 3 -35.63 26.39 2.69
N THR A 4 -34.76 25.97 3.60
CA THR A 4 -34.04 24.71 3.45
C THR A 4 -35.07 23.59 3.57
N SER A 5 -35.33 22.87 2.47
CA SER A 5 -36.28 21.77 2.47
C SER A 5 -35.81 20.66 3.42
N ASP A 6 -36.66 20.27 4.38
CA ASP A 6 -36.47 19.20 5.38
C ASP A 6 -36.39 17.78 4.79
N SER A 7 -35.99 17.62 3.54
CA SER A 7 -36.05 16.34 2.84
C SER A 7 -34.67 15.72 2.65
N PHE A 8 -34.07 15.29 3.77
CA PHE A 8 -32.81 14.52 3.77
C PHE A 8 -32.88 13.32 2.83
N LEU A 9 -34.00 12.58 2.87
CA LEU A 9 -34.23 11.43 2.00
C LEU A 9 -34.24 11.81 0.51
N LEU A 10 -34.96 12.87 0.14
CA LEU A 10 -35.03 13.32 -1.26
C LEU A 10 -33.68 13.82 -1.76
N ASN A 11 -32.92 14.51 -0.91
CA ASN A 11 -31.56 14.94 -1.23
C ASN A 11 -30.63 13.74 -1.44
N GLY A 12 -30.71 12.73 -0.56
CA GLY A 12 -29.99 11.47 -0.72
C GLY A 12 -30.35 10.72 -2.01
N MET A 13 -31.64 10.64 -2.35
CA MET A 13 -32.10 10.04 -3.61
C MET A 13 -31.59 10.81 -4.82
N LYS A 14 -31.70 12.15 -4.83
CA LYS A 14 -31.18 13.01 -5.90
C LYS A 14 -29.68 12.82 -6.12
N LEU A 15 -28.89 12.79 -5.05
CA LEU A 15 -27.44 12.54 -5.13
C LEU A 15 -27.12 11.17 -5.73
N ARG A 16 -27.83 10.12 -5.30
CA ARG A 16 -27.67 8.77 -5.88
C ARG A 16 -28.04 8.73 -7.36
N THR A 17 -29.14 9.37 -7.76
CA THR A 17 -29.55 9.47 -9.17
C THR A 17 -28.51 10.20 -10.01
N ILE A 18 -27.97 11.33 -9.53
CA ILE A 18 -26.91 12.06 -10.23
C ILE A 18 -25.66 11.20 -10.37
N ARG A 19 -25.22 10.53 -9.29
CA ARG A 19 -24.04 9.65 -9.32
C ARG A 19 -24.22 8.50 -10.32
N MET A 20 -25.38 7.84 -10.31
CA MET A 20 -25.69 6.76 -11.24
C MET A 20 -25.75 7.25 -12.69
N ARG A 21 -26.41 8.38 -12.94
CA ARG A 21 -26.46 8.98 -14.29
C ARG A 21 -25.05 9.27 -14.81
N LYS A 22 -24.20 9.84 -13.96
CA LYS A 22 -22.80 10.09 -14.28
C LYS A 22 -22.05 8.81 -14.66
N VAL A 23 -22.16 7.75 -13.85
CA VAL A 23 -21.57 6.44 -14.19
C VAL A 23 -22.08 5.93 -15.54
N MET A 24 -23.39 6.03 -15.80
CA MET A 24 -24.00 5.58 -17.06
C MET A 24 -23.57 6.42 -18.27
N GLU A 25 -23.39 7.74 -18.12
CA GLU A 25 -22.80 8.62 -19.13
C GLU A 25 -21.38 8.14 -19.48
N GLY A 26 -20.56 7.83 -18.47
CA GLY A 26 -19.22 7.26 -18.68
C GLY A 26 -19.21 5.89 -19.36
N VAL A 27 -20.25 5.08 -19.19
CA VAL A 27 -20.41 3.79 -19.91
C VAL A 27 -20.87 4.00 -21.36
N SER A 28 -21.66 5.05 -21.61
CA SER A 28 -22.20 5.38 -22.94
C SER A 28 -21.19 6.13 -23.82
N LEU A 29 -20.18 6.77 -23.23
CA LEU A 29 -19.10 7.45 -23.96
C LEU A 29 -18.01 6.44 -24.36
N SER A 30 -17.52 6.58 -25.59
CA SER A 30 -16.50 5.69 -26.18
C SER A 30 -15.15 5.77 -25.45
N LYS A 31 -14.61 4.58 -25.13
CA LYS A 31 -13.36 4.25 -24.42
C LYS A 31 -12.15 5.13 -24.80
N THR A 32 -11.97 6.28 -24.14
CA THR A 32 -10.77 7.12 -24.25
C THR A 32 -10.18 7.45 -22.88
N VAL A 33 -8.96 7.99 -22.86
CA VAL A 33 -8.23 8.35 -21.62
C VAL A 33 -9.00 9.38 -20.75
N ARG A 34 -9.94 10.14 -21.32
CA ARG A 34 -10.85 11.03 -20.58
C ARG A 34 -11.81 10.27 -19.66
N ASP A 35 -12.15 9.03 -19.98
CA ASP A 35 -13.07 8.21 -19.17
C ASP A 35 -12.41 7.74 -17.86
N LEU A 36 -11.08 7.65 -17.85
CA LEU A 36 -10.29 7.35 -16.65
C LEU A 36 -10.27 8.52 -15.67
N GLU A 37 -10.18 9.76 -16.15
CA GLU A 37 -10.31 10.95 -15.30
C GLU A 37 -11.70 11.03 -14.69
N TYR A 38 -12.73 10.66 -15.46
CA TYR A 38 -14.09 10.60 -14.98
C TYR A 38 -14.30 9.52 -13.91
N ALA A 39 -13.79 8.31 -14.15
CA ALA A 39 -13.85 7.22 -13.17
C ALA A 39 -13.10 7.58 -11.87
N ILE A 40 -11.93 8.24 -11.99
CA ILE A 40 -11.21 8.78 -10.85
C ILE A 40 -12.10 9.80 -10.14
N GLN A 41 -12.65 10.82 -10.80
CA GLN A 41 -13.50 11.83 -10.15
C GLN A 41 -14.76 11.27 -9.45
N VAL A 42 -15.30 10.13 -9.90
CA VAL A 42 -16.51 9.51 -9.32
C VAL A 42 -16.20 8.53 -8.17
N LEU A 43 -15.01 7.94 -8.17
CA LEU A 43 -14.57 6.93 -7.19
C LEU A 43 -13.58 7.48 -6.15
N TYR A 44 -12.88 8.55 -6.50
CA TYR A 44 -11.94 9.25 -5.64
C TYR A 44 -12.66 10.17 -4.67
N ASP A 45 -12.37 9.99 -3.39
CA ASP A 45 -12.73 10.94 -2.36
C ASP A 45 -11.46 11.74 -1.97
N PRO A 46 -11.38 13.05 -2.27
CA PRO A 46 -10.21 13.85 -1.88
C PRO A 46 -10.02 13.97 -0.36
N PHE A 47 -11.07 13.66 0.42
CA PHE A 47 -11.06 13.69 1.88
C PHE A 47 -10.76 12.33 2.51
N SER A 48 -10.70 11.24 1.71
CA SER A 48 -10.22 9.97 2.23
C SER A 48 -8.74 10.08 2.57
N ARG A 49 -8.30 9.50 3.68
CA ARG A 49 -6.88 9.47 4.07
C ARG A 49 -6.20 8.25 3.47
N ASP A 50 -6.21 8.15 2.15
CA ASP A 50 -5.82 6.93 1.45
C ASP A 50 -5.08 7.21 0.13
N THR A 51 -4.46 6.16 -0.41
CA THR A 51 -3.78 6.13 -1.70
C THR A 51 -4.30 4.98 -2.53
N TYR A 52 -4.47 5.17 -3.84
CA TYR A 52 -5.13 4.20 -4.71
C TYR A 52 -4.31 3.87 -5.95
N SER A 53 -4.28 2.60 -6.33
CA SER A 53 -3.80 2.15 -7.63
C SER A 53 -4.97 1.83 -8.56
N PHE A 54 -5.00 2.49 -9.72
CA PHE A 54 -6.00 2.25 -10.76
C PHE A 54 -5.40 1.40 -11.89
N PHE A 55 -5.54 0.08 -11.79
CA PHE A 55 -4.98 -0.90 -12.73
C PHE A 55 -5.28 -0.61 -14.21
N ARG A 56 -6.53 -0.25 -14.55
CA ARG A 56 -6.91 0.02 -15.95
C ARG A 56 -6.34 1.33 -16.50
N GLY A 57 -5.94 2.25 -15.62
CA GLY A 57 -5.36 3.54 -15.99
C GLY A 57 -3.85 3.61 -15.89
N ASN A 58 -3.21 2.63 -15.25
CA ASN A 58 -1.82 2.69 -14.81
C ASN A 58 -1.53 4.01 -14.07
N ARG A 59 -2.36 4.31 -13.05
CA ARG A 59 -2.29 5.55 -12.28
C ARG A 59 -2.26 5.26 -10.80
N ILE A 60 -1.38 5.96 -10.09
CA ILE A 60 -1.39 6.08 -8.64
C ILE A 60 -2.05 7.41 -8.31
N VAL A 61 -3.02 7.40 -7.41
CA VAL A 61 -3.70 8.59 -6.93
C VAL A 61 -3.43 8.72 -5.45
N VAL A 62 -2.88 9.86 -5.04
CA VAL A 62 -2.63 10.21 -3.65
C VAL A 62 -3.62 11.29 -3.25
N SER A 63 -4.41 11.04 -2.21
CA SER A 63 -5.38 12.03 -1.71
C SER A 63 -4.68 13.20 -0.98
N PRO A 64 -5.19 14.44 -1.12
CA PRO A 64 -4.74 15.56 -0.31
C PRO A 64 -4.84 15.29 1.19
N ALA A 65 -5.89 14.61 1.65
CA ALA A 65 -6.05 14.29 3.06
C ALA A 65 -5.00 13.27 3.57
N PHE A 66 -4.53 12.35 2.73
CA PHE A 66 -3.37 11.50 3.07
C PHE A 66 -2.10 12.34 3.27
N LEU A 67 -1.85 13.31 2.39
CA LEU A 67 -0.71 14.23 2.48
C LEU A 67 -0.75 15.14 3.73
N GLN A 68 -1.87 15.17 4.46
CA GLN A 68 -2.04 15.92 5.70
C GLN A 68 -1.91 15.07 6.96
N ALA A 69 -1.83 13.73 6.84
CA ALA A 69 -1.77 12.82 8.00
C ALA A 69 -0.50 12.99 8.86
N GLY A 70 0.54 13.57 8.29
CA GLY A 70 1.63 14.27 8.95
C GLY A 70 1.96 15.52 8.12
N PRO A 71 2.56 16.58 8.68
CA PRO A 71 2.87 17.76 7.89
C PRO A 71 3.95 17.41 6.86
N ILE A 72 3.63 17.27 5.57
CA ILE A 72 4.66 17.26 4.51
C ILE A 72 5.25 18.66 4.42
N THR A 73 6.24 18.90 5.27
CA THR A 73 7.06 20.10 5.22
C THR A 73 8.46 19.69 4.79
N PRO A 74 9.16 20.52 3.99
CA PRO A 74 10.58 20.34 3.71
C PRO A 74 11.45 20.22 4.96
N ARG A 75 10.93 20.60 6.13
CA ARG A 75 11.60 20.53 7.44
C ARG A 75 11.42 19.21 8.17
N LEU A 76 10.58 18.29 7.68
CA LEU A 76 10.53 16.97 8.30
C LEU A 76 11.78 16.16 7.91
N PRO A 77 12.34 15.39 8.86
CA PRO A 77 13.34 14.40 8.53
C PRO A 77 12.86 13.48 7.41
N ARG A 78 13.79 13.10 6.52
CA ARG A 78 13.51 12.19 5.40
C ARG A 78 13.22 10.78 5.84
N PHE A 79 13.74 10.30 6.95
CA PHE A 79 13.39 8.98 7.47
C PHE A 79 11.86 8.90 7.66
N LEU A 80 11.24 9.94 8.23
CA LEU A 80 9.80 10.00 8.49
C LEU A 80 9.01 10.14 7.20
N THR A 81 9.45 11.01 6.29
CA THR A 81 8.74 11.25 5.02
C THR A 81 8.77 10.01 4.12
N LEU A 82 9.92 9.34 4.02
CA LEU A 82 10.10 8.18 3.16
C LEU A 82 9.52 6.91 3.80
N SER A 83 9.62 6.72 5.11
CA SER A 83 8.98 5.59 5.78
C SER A 83 7.45 5.65 5.74
N THR A 84 6.86 6.83 5.57
CA THR A 84 5.40 7.03 5.51
C THR A 84 4.89 7.13 4.08
N TYR A 85 5.10 8.29 3.47
CA TYR A 85 4.67 8.55 2.10
C TYR A 85 5.42 7.69 1.09
N GLY A 86 6.73 7.52 1.28
CA GLY A 86 7.54 6.69 0.37
C GLY A 86 7.09 5.24 0.36
N SER A 87 6.78 4.65 1.53
CA SER A 87 6.32 3.26 1.60
C SER A 87 4.91 3.09 1.04
N ALA A 88 4.00 4.04 1.30
CA ALA A 88 2.65 4.01 0.76
C ALA A 88 2.65 4.16 -0.77
N ILE A 89 3.42 5.10 -1.32
CA ILE A 89 3.56 5.24 -2.78
C ILE A 89 4.25 4.01 -3.37
N GLY A 90 5.28 3.47 -2.72
CA GLY A 90 5.95 2.24 -3.13
C GLY A 90 5.01 1.02 -3.15
N HIS A 91 4.11 0.93 -2.17
CA HIS A 91 3.05 -0.06 -2.14
C HIS A 91 2.13 0.08 -3.36
N GLN A 92 1.61 1.30 -3.63
CA GLN A 92 0.73 1.52 -4.78
C GLN A 92 1.43 1.30 -6.13
N LEU A 93 2.73 1.59 -6.21
CA LEU A 93 3.56 1.27 -7.37
C LEU A 93 3.69 -0.24 -7.57
N THR A 94 3.80 -0.99 -6.48
CA THR A 94 3.92 -2.45 -6.52
C THR A 94 2.66 -3.12 -7.06
N HIS A 95 1.47 -2.54 -6.85
CA HIS A 95 0.24 -3.05 -7.50
C HIS A 95 0.35 -3.13 -9.04
N GLY A 96 1.17 -2.28 -9.68
CA GLY A 96 1.43 -2.41 -11.12
C GLY A 96 2.09 -3.74 -11.53
N PHE A 97 2.70 -4.45 -10.58
CA PHE A 97 3.51 -5.65 -10.77
C PHE A 97 3.13 -6.81 -9.84
N ASP A 98 2.01 -6.68 -9.13
CA ASP A 98 1.60 -7.62 -8.09
C ASP A 98 1.08 -8.96 -8.66
N LEU A 99 0.62 -9.87 -7.80
CA LEU A 99 0.17 -11.18 -8.24
C LEU A 99 -1.06 -11.12 -9.15
N PHE A 100 -1.87 -10.05 -9.12
CA PHE A 100 -2.98 -9.86 -10.05
C PHE A 100 -2.50 -9.41 -11.43
N ALA A 101 -1.46 -8.58 -11.49
CA ALA A 101 -0.79 -8.20 -12.74
C ALA A 101 -0.05 -9.39 -13.39
N VAL A 102 0.46 -10.30 -12.56
CA VAL A 102 1.20 -11.53 -12.93
C VAL A 102 0.26 -12.68 -13.32
N ASP A 103 -0.89 -12.87 -12.65
CA ASP A 103 -1.87 -13.95 -12.96
C ASP A 103 -2.75 -13.65 -14.19
N GLY A 104 -2.46 -12.57 -14.95
CA GLY A 104 -3.18 -12.22 -16.18
C GLY A 104 -4.66 -11.87 -15.99
N ARG A 105 -5.12 -11.69 -14.75
CA ARG A 105 -6.49 -11.28 -14.42
C ARG A 105 -6.74 -9.82 -14.77
N THR A 106 -5.70 -9.01 -14.76
CA THR A 106 -5.68 -7.78 -15.53
C THR A 106 -5.62 -8.17 -17.01
N LYS A 107 -6.80 -8.28 -17.67
CA LYS A 107 -6.92 -8.38 -19.14
C LYS A 107 -6.49 -7.05 -19.79
N THR A 108 -5.28 -6.63 -19.52
CA THR A 108 -4.62 -5.49 -20.13
C THR A 108 -3.54 -6.09 -21.03
N ASN A 109 -3.38 -5.58 -22.26
CA ASN A 109 -2.44 -6.12 -23.27
C ASN A 109 -0.95 -5.99 -22.88
N TRP A 110 -0.62 -5.74 -21.61
CA TRP A 110 0.66 -5.18 -21.17
C TRP A 110 1.58 -6.17 -20.46
N THR A 111 1.10 -7.34 -20.03
CA THR A 111 1.93 -8.30 -19.28
C THR A 111 2.04 -9.65 -19.98
N ILE A 112 2.95 -9.74 -20.95
CA ILE A 112 3.52 -11.01 -21.43
C ILE A 112 4.81 -11.26 -20.65
N TRP A 113 4.68 -11.64 -19.38
CA TRP A 113 5.84 -12.06 -18.60
C TRP A 113 6.33 -13.43 -19.09
N GLN A 114 7.64 -13.61 -19.08
CA GLN A 114 8.23 -14.92 -19.36
C GLN A 114 7.82 -15.92 -18.25
N PRO A 115 7.58 -17.20 -18.56
CA PRO A 115 7.13 -18.18 -17.57
C PRO A 115 8.02 -18.27 -16.32
N TYR A 116 9.32 -18.09 -16.45
CA TYR A 116 10.25 -18.11 -15.31
C TYR A 116 10.05 -16.94 -14.34
N VAL A 117 9.59 -15.78 -14.82
CA VAL A 117 9.29 -14.61 -13.97
C VAL A 117 8.04 -14.91 -13.15
N LEU A 118 7.00 -15.44 -13.80
CA LEU A 118 5.75 -15.84 -13.15
C LEU A 118 6.02 -16.91 -12.07
N ASP A 119 6.85 -17.90 -12.38
CA ASP A 119 7.20 -18.96 -11.46
C ASP A 119 8.02 -18.45 -10.26
N ASN A 120 8.99 -17.55 -10.49
CA ASN A 120 9.71 -16.90 -9.41
C ASN A 120 8.79 -16.06 -8.51
N ALA A 121 7.86 -15.30 -9.08
CA ALA A 121 6.88 -14.53 -8.32
C ALA A 121 6.02 -15.44 -7.43
N ARG A 122 5.53 -16.55 -7.98
CA ARG A 122 4.73 -17.55 -7.25
C ARG A 122 5.54 -18.25 -6.14
N ARG A 123 6.79 -18.65 -6.39
CA ARG A 123 7.65 -19.25 -5.36
C ARG A 123 7.90 -18.31 -4.20
N LYS A 124 8.11 -17.02 -4.48
CA LYS A 124 8.31 -16.02 -3.44
C LYS A 124 7.02 -15.76 -2.65
N ALA A 125 5.88 -15.68 -3.31
CA ALA A 125 4.57 -15.58 -2.64
C ALA A 125 4.27 -16.81 -1.76
N GLN A 126 4.58 -18.01 -2.26
CA GLN A 126 4.48 -19.26 -1.50
C GLN A 126 5.35 -19.23 -0.24
N CYS A 127 6.57 -18.72 -0.34
CA CYS A 127 7.43 -18.56 0.82
C CYS A 127 6.79 -17.67 1.90
N PHE A 128 6.15 -16.56 1.52
CA PHE A 128 5.45 -15.68 2.46
C PHE A 128 4.26 -16.38 3.13
N LEU A 129 3.53 -17.20 2.38
CA LEU A 129 2.42 -17.99 2.89
C LEU A 129 2.88 -19.00 3.96
N GLU A 130 3.92 -19.78 3.66
CA GLU A 130 4.45 -20.83 4.54
C GLU A 130 5.09 -20.27 5.82
N ASN A 131 5.80 -19.15 5.74
CA ASN A 131 6.56 -18.59 6.86
C ASN A 131 5.73 -17.85 7.90
N PHE A 132 4.42 -17.76 7.71
CA PHE A 132 3.56 -16.98 8.58
C PHE A 132 2.45 -17.79 9.27
N GLN A 133 2.36 -19.12 9.08
CA GLN A 133 1.18 -19.89 9.52
C GLN A 133 -0.10 -19.11 9.20
N TYR A 134 -0.19 -18.65 7.95
CA TYR A 134 -1.20 -17.72 7.49
C TYR A 134 -2.57 -18.18 8.01
N GLU A 135 -3.21 -17.39 8.88
CA GLU A 135 -4.58 -17.66 9.39
C GLU A 135 -5.61 -17.44 8.28
N GLY A 136 -5.44 -18.15 7.18
CA GLY A 136 -6.21 -18.05 5.97
C GLY A 136 -5.89 -19.27 5.11
N PRO A 137 -5.99 -19.16 3.78
CA PRO A 137 -5.93 -20.33 2.93
C PRO A 137 -4.60 -21.09 3.02
N ALA A 138 -4.67 -22.43 3.10
CA ALA A 138 -3.48 -23.28 3.07
C ALA A 138 -2.82 -23.34 1.68
N HIS A 139 -3.55 -22.95 0.63
CA HIS A 139 -3.12 -23.03 -0.77
C HIS A 139 -2.92 -21.64 -1.40
N LEU A 140 -1.87 -21.48 -2.20
CA LEU A 140 -1.48 -20.22 -2.82
C LEU A 140 -2.58 -19.61 -3.68
N GLU A 141 -3.25 -20.44 -4.48
CA GLU A 141 -4.31 -20.00 -5.41
C GLU A 141 -5.51 -19.39 -4.67
N GLU A 142 -5.75 -19.85 -3.44
CA GLU A 142 -6.81 -19.35 -2.57
C GLU A 142 -6.30 -18.12 -1.79
N ALA A 143 -5.05 -18.11 -1.32
CA ALA A 143 -4.43 -16.95 -0.67
C ALA A 143 -4.29 -15.72 -1.62
N ILE A 144 -4.03 -15.96 -2.91
CA ILE A 144 -4.07 -14.92 -3.95
C ILE A 144 -5.50 -14.35 -4.08
N ARG A 145 -6.54 -15.16 -3.86
CA ARG A 145 -7.94 -14.72 -3.94
C ARG A 145 -8.40 -13.93 -2.71
N THR A 146 -7.77 -14.11 -1.56
CA THR A 146 -8.15 -13.41 -0.31
C THR A 146 -7.64 -11.97 -0.23
N THR A 147 -6.99 -11.45 -1.28
CA THR A 147 -6.39 -10.10 -1.46
C THR A 147 -5.28 -9.73 -0.47
N THR A 148 -5.44 -10.10 0.78
CA THR A 148 -4.56 -9.87 1.93
C THR A 148 -3.10 -10.29 1.69
N LEU A 149 -2.83 -11.45 1.09
CA LEU A 149 -1.45 -11.85 0.73
C LEU A 149 -0.85 -10.87 -0.28
N ASN A 150 -1.62 -10.50 -1.30
CA ASN A 150 -1.15 -9.58 -2.33
C ASN A 150 -0.84 -8.18 -1.75
N GLU A 151 -1.67 -7.70 -0.83
CA GLU A 151 -1.43 -6.46 -0.09
C GLU A 151 -0.17 -6.52 0.79
N ASP A 152 0.01 -7.62 1.53
CA ASP A 152 1.20 -7.83 2.39
C ASP A 152 2.50 -7.87 1.55
N LEU A 153 2.41 -8.43 0.34
CA LEU A 153 3.52 -8.41 -0.63
C LEU A 153 3.81 -6.99 -1.13
N CYS A 154 2.77 -6.20 -1.40
CA CYS A 154 2.91 -4.79 -1.79
C CYS A 154 3.52 -3.94 -0.67
N ASP A 155 3.19 -4.21 0.60
CA ASP A 155 3.85 -3.56 1.74
C ASP A 155 5.34 -3.89 1.83
N SER A 156 5.68 -5.17 1.67
CA SER A 156 7.07 -5.63 1.72
C SER A 156 7.93 -4.96 0.67
N GLN A 157 7.40 -4.79 -0.53
CA GLN A 157 8.09 -4.11 -1.62
C GLN A 157 8.06 -2.59 -1.46
N GLY A 158 6.95 -2.03 -0.98
CA GLY A 158 6.81 -0.60 -0.71
C GLY A 158 7.84 -0.09 0.29
N ILE A 159 8.02 -0.79 1.42
CA ILE A 159 9.06 -0.42 2.38
C ILE A 159 10.48 -0.62 1.81
N SER A 160 10.70 -1.67 1.01
CA SER A 160 12.01 -1.92 0.36
C SER A 160 12.40 -0.77 -0.57
N LEU A 161 11.45 -0.31 -1.39
CA LEU A 161 11.59 0.85 -2.26
C LEU A 161 11.87 2.13 -1.47
N ALA A 162 11.07 2.38 -0.43
CA ALA A 162 11.19 3.55 0.43
C ALA A 162 12.54 3.63 1.15
N PHE A 163 13.01 2.50 1.69
CA PHE A 163 14.28 2.43 2.39
C PHE A 163 15.46 2.63 1.44
N LYS A 164 15.41 2.03 0.24
CA LYS A 164 16.42 2.32 -0.81
C LYS A 164 16.45 3.79 -1.19
N ALA A 165 15.29 4.43 -1.31
CA ALA A 165 15.20 5.87 -1.57
C ALA A 165 15.80 6.69 -0.42
N TYR A 166 15.61 6.24 0.83
CA TYR A 166 16.19 6.88 2.01
C TYR A 166 17.71 6.75 2.04
N LEU A 167 18.26 5.56 1.80
CA LEU A 167 19.71 5.36 1.68
C LEU A 167 20.31 6.21 0.55
N LYS A 168 19.62 6.33 -0.59
CA LYS A 168 20.05 7.22 -1.68
C LYS A 168 20.03 8.68 -1.24
N TYR A 169 19.00 9.13 -0.52
CA TYR A 169 18.94 10.49 0.01
C TYR A 169 20.15 10.78 0.92
N LEU A 170 20.47 9.88 1.85
CA LEU A 170 21.61 10.02 2.74
C LEU A 170 22.94 10.07 1.98
N ALA A 171 23.09 9.25 0.94
CA ALA A 171 24.28 9.28 0.10
C ALA A 171 24.47 10.62 -0.64
N ASP A 172 23.36 11.25 -1.05
CA ASP A 172 23.38 12.50 -1.81
C ASP A 172 23.46 13.75 -0.91
N HIS A 173 22.98 13.69 0.34
CA HIS A 173 22.78 14.86 1.22
C HIS A 173 23.46 14.78 2.60
N GLY A 174 24.00 13.61 2.97
CA GLY A 174 24.51 13.35 4.32
C GLY A 174 23.43 12.89 5.30
N ASP A 175 23.78 12.85 6.58
CA ASP A 175 22.88 12.41 7.65
C ASP A 175 21.63 13.27 7.76
N ASP A 176 20.52 12.63 8.11
CA ASP A 176 19.23 13.27 8.34
C ASP A 176 19.14 13.92 9.74
N ASP A 177 18.21 14.85 9.91
CA ASP A 177 18.01 15.54 11.18
C ASP A 177 17.54 14.56 12.27
N ARG A 178 18.18 14.60 13.44
CA ARG A 178 17.79 13.78 14.58
C ARG A 178 16.61 14.41 15.33
N LEU A 179 15.69 13.56 15.81
CA LEU A 179 14.63 14.02 16.70
C LEU A 179 15.14 14.19 18.14
N PRO A 180 15.01 15.38 18.76
CA PRO A 180 15.44 15.60 20.13
C PRO A 180 14.60 14.76 21.10
N GLY A 181 15.26 14.19 22.11
CA GLY A 181 14.59 13.44 23.19
C GLY A 181 14.25 11.99 22.87
N LEU A 182 14.62 11.48 21.69
CA LEU A 182 14.48 10.05 21.33
C LEU A 182 15.86 9.39 21.25
N PRO A 183 16.13 8.33 22.04
CA PRO A 183 17.40 7.61 22.01
C PRO A 183 17.43 6.55 20.89
N LEU A 184 17.00 6.93 19.69
CA LEU A 184 16.96 6.06 18.51
C LEU A 184 17.75 6.71 17.36
N THR A 185 18.38 5.88 16.54
CA THR A 185 19.01 6.32 15.28
C THR A 185 17.94 6.69 14.24
N ASN A 186 18.33 7.41 13.19
CA ASN A 186 17.39 7.76 12.12
C ASN A 186 16.92 6.50 11.37
N GLU A 187 17.77 5.46 11.26
CA GLU A 187 17.40 4.16 10.70
C GLU A 187 16.38 3.43 11.57
N GLU A 188 16.56 3.40 12.90
CA GLU A 188 15.56 2.83 13.81
C GLU A 188 14.25 3.62 13.73
N LEU A 189 14.33 4.96 13.69
CA LEU A 189 13.18 5.84 13.56
C LEU A 189 12.46 5.69 12.22
N PHE A 190 13.15 5.35 11.13
CA PHE A 190 12.52 4.99 9.86
C PHE A 190 11.52 3.84 10.08
N PHE A 191 11.95 2.76 10.75
CA PHE A 191 11.11 1.59 10.96
C PHE A 191 10.01 1.82 12.00
N VAL A 192 10.30 2.59 13.06
CA VAL A 192 9.27 3.00 14.03
C VAL A 192 8.19 3.82 13.35
N SER A 193 8.58 4.79 12.53
CA SER A 193 7.67 5.65 11.77
C SER A 193 6.85 4.85 10.75
N TYR A 194 7.47 3.87 10.08
CA TYR A 194 6.74 2.92 9.24
C TYR A 194 5.65 2.20 10.04
N ALA A 195 6.01 1.62 11.19
CA ALA A 195 5.11 0.82 12.02
C ALA A 195 3.94 1.63 12.61
N GLN A 196 4.18 2.89 12.99
CA GLN A 196 3.16 3.76 13.58
C GLN A 196 1.98 4.05 12.65
N GLN A 197 2.16 3.97 11.34
CA GLN A 197 1.06 4.13 10.37
C GLN A 197 0.00 3.04 10.48
N PHE A 198 0.37 1.87 11.02
CA PHE A 198 -0.47 0.70 11.13
C PHE A 198 -0.99 0.49 12.56
N CYS A 199 -0.83 1.49 13.44
CA CYS A 199 -1.42 1.45 14.76
C CYS A 199 -2.95 1.52 14.65
N GLU A 200 -3.63 0.48 15.13
CA GLU A 200 -5.08 0.38 15.07
C GLU A 200 -5.64 -0.27 16.35
N ILE A 201 -6.93 -0.03 16.60
CA ILE A 201 -7.70 -0.77 17.60
C ILE A 201 -8.60 -1.71 16.81
N ILE A 202 -8.30 -3.01 16.85
CA ILE A 202 -9.07 -4.02 16.10
C ILE A 202 -10.46 -4.15 16.72
N SER A 203 -11.49 -3.79 15.95
CA SER A 203 -12.89 -4.09 16.28
C SER A 203 -13.33 -5.32 15.49
N SER A 204 -14.14 -6.21 16.09
CA SER A 204 -14.49 -7.55 15.57
C SER A 204 -15.26 -7.61 14.24
N HIS A 205 -15.44 -6.48 13.55
CA HIS A 205 -16.13 -6.38 12.27
C HIS A 205 -15.13 -6.08 11.15
N GLU A 206 -14.32 -7.05 10.76
CA GLU A 206 -13.40 -6.88 9.64
C GLU A 206 -14.07 -7.24 8.31
N THR A 207 -14.17 -6.24 7.43
CA THR A 207 -14.46 -6.38 5.99
C THR A 207 -13.27 -5.93 5.15
N SER A 208 -12.07 -5.87 5.75
CA SER A 208 -10.88 -5.31 5.12
C SER A 208 -10.26 -6.28 4.12
N HIS A 209 -9.90 -5.75 2.95
CA HIS A 209 -9.07 -6.45 1.95
C HIS A 209 -7.60 -6.56 2.36
N HIS A 210 -7.20 -5.85 3.42
CA HIS A 210 -5.84 -5.82 3.98
C HIS A 210 -5.77 -6.56 5.31
N SER A 211 -4.60 -7.13 5.60
CA SER A 211 -4.28 -7.66 6.92
C SER A 211 -4.39 -6.60 8.02
N ALA A 212 -4.66 -7.03 9.25
CA ALA A 212 -4.55 -6.18 10.44
C ALA A 212 -3.18 -5.49 10.51
N GLY A 213 -3.13 -4.25 10.99
CA GLY A 213 -1.95 -3.41 11.03
C GLY A 213 -0.74 -4.06 11.73
N ARG A 214 -0.96 -4.75 12.86
CA ARG A 214 0.11 -5.52 13.55
C ARG A 214 0.75 -6.56 12.63
N ARG A 215 -0.04 -7.20 11.78
CA ARG A 215 0.43 -8.20 10.82
C ARG A 215 1.19 -7.54 9.68
N ARG A 216 0.65 -6.47 9.09
CA ARG A 216 1.32 -5.68 8.03
C ARG A 216 2.71 -5.19 8.45
N VAL A 217 2.89 -4.85 9.74
CA VAL A 217 4.20 -4.50 10.29
C VAL A 217 5.09 -5.72 10.48
N ASN A 218 4.64 -6.69 11.27
CA ASN A 218 5.52 -7.78 11.70
C ASN A 218 5.92 -8.71 10.56
N LEU A 219 4.99 -9.02 9.64
CA LEU A 219 5.26 -9.88 8.49
C LEU A 219 6.30 -9.25 7.55
N VAL A 220 6.21 -7.94 7.36
CA VAL A 220 7.12 -7.21 6.47
C VAL A 220 8.50 -7.07 7.12
N LEU A 221 8.57 -6.55 8.35
CA LEU A 221 9.85 -6.24 8.99
C LEU A 221 10.65 -7.49 9.36
N LYS A 222 10.01 -8.61 9.73
CA LYS A 222 10.72 -9.87 10.01
C LYS A 222 11.48 -10.43 8.80
N ASN A 223 11.05 -10.06 7.59
CA ASN A 223 11.64 -10.47 6.31
C ASN A 223 12.54 -9.38 5.72
N PHE A 224 12.77 -8.28 6.43
CA PHE A 224 13.56 -7.15 5.95
C PHE A 224 14.91 -7.07 6.68
N PRO A 225 16.02 -7.52 6.07
CA PRO A 225 17.31 -7.61 6.77
C PRO A 225 17.81 -6.29 7.37
N TYR A 226 17.53 -5.16 6.70
CA TYR A 226 17.91 -3.84 7.20
C TYR A 226 17.22 -3.49 8.52
N PHE A 227 16.00 -3.98 8.76
CA PHE A 227 15.35 -3.84 10.06
C PHE A 227 16.09 -4.65 11.12
N SER A 228 16.39 -5.92 10.83
CA SER A 228 17.12 -6.79 11.77
C SER A 228 18.49 -6.23 12.13
N GLU A 229 19.18 -5.62 11.16
CA GLU A 229 20.46 -4.96 11.36
C GLU A 229 20.33 -3.70 12.23
N ALA A 230 19.38 -2.81 11.91
CA ALA A 230 19.17 -1.57 12.65
C ALA A 230 18.88 -1.80 14.15
N PHE A 231 18.12 -2.86 14.47
CA PHE A 231 17.77 -3.21 15.86
C PHE A 231 18.63 -4.31 16.47
N GLY A 232 19.69 -4.79 15.79
CA GLY A 232 20.56 -5.85 16.30
C GLY A 232 19.84 -7.17 16.60
N CYS A 233 18.78 -7.51 15.86
CA CYS A 233 18.01 -8.73 16.08
C CYS A 233 18.85 -9.97 15.77
N SER A 234 19.10 -10.84 16.76
CA SER A 234 19.79 -12.11 16.52
C SER A 234 19.02 -13.02 15.56
N TYR A 235 19.75 -13.85 14.81
CA TYR A 235 19.14 -14.86 13.93
C TYR A 235 18.23 -15.82 14.72
N ASP A 236 17.16 -16.31 14.08
CA ASP A 236 16.11 -17.16 14.68
C ASP A 236 15.27 -16.51 15.81
N LYS A 237 15.37 -15.19 15.98
CA LYS A 237 14.41 -14.44 16.81
C LYS A 237 13.12 -14.16 16.03
N PRO A 238 11.98 -13.90 16.72
CA PRO A 238 10.69 -13.71 16.05
C PRO A 238 10.69 -12.67 14.91
N MET A 239 11.50 -11.62 15.06
CA MET A 239 11.62 -10.52 14.08
C MET A 239 12.87 -10.61 13.19
N ASN A 240 13.60 -11.72 13.21
CA ASN A 240 14.70 -11.97 12.28
C ASN A 240 14.68 -13.44 11.83
N PHE A 241 13.73 -13.74 10.94
CA PHE A 241 13.47 -15.07 10.42
C PHE A 241 13.57 -15.03 8.89
N SER A 242 14.80 -14.89 8.41
CA SER A 242 15.16 -14.65 7.00
C SER A 242 14.97 -15.91 6.12
N LYS A 243 13.75 -16.43 6.00
CA LYS A 243 13.44 -17.51 5.05
C LYS A 243 13.01 -16.99 3.67
N CYS A 244 12.31 -15.85 3.61
CA CYS A 244 11.91 -15.21 2.35
C CYS A 244 12.69 -13.93 2.11
N LYS A 245 13.79 -14.01 1.33
CA LYS A 245 14.54 -12.80 0.96
C LYS A 245 13.90 -12.12 -0.25
N ASN A 246 13.58 -10.84 -0.10
CA ASN A 246 13.33 -9.85 -1.17
C ASN A 246 12.35 -10.26 -2.28
N LEU A 247 11.12 -9.75 -2.21
CA LEU A 247 10.07 -10.00 -3.20
C LEU A 247 10.16 -9.15 -4.46
N TRP A 248 11.36 -8.93 -5.01
CA TRP A 248 11.44 -8.33 -6.34
C TRP A 248 10.97 -9.36 -7.37
N ILE A 249 9.76 -9.15 -7.90
CA ILE A 249 9.23 -9.79 -9.12
C ILE A 249 10.04 -9.27 -10.31
#